data_AF-A0AAW9S291-F1
#
_entry.id   AF-A0AAW9S291-F1
#
_cell.length_a   1.000
_cell.length_b   1.000
_cell.length_c   1.000
_cell.angle_alpha   90.00
_cell.angle_beta   90.00
_cell.angle_gamma   90.00
#
_symmetry.space_group_name_H-M   'P 1'
#
loop_
_entity.id
_entity.type
_entity.pdbx_description
1 polymer ?
#
loop_
_entity_poly.entity_id
_entity_poly.type
_entity_poly.pdbx_seq_one_letter_code
_entity_poly.pdbx_strand_id
1 'polypeptide(L)'
;MNKLKYSRLDSERFGLVIHRAKLDEIDAKEIVEQIIEHKIDTAILRIPTQQLSFVHKLDKLALPNRITDTLAYYHFDLEKYEKKELINQDLEFKVATPNDHEIINQIVRETFGQYVNHYRMNPIFDNEAVTEGYMDWMRSYAEGNEDRVCWLVYQAGELVGFGTFNFQIEEKVKGILYGVKPNKRGKGIFKDIMTYAKNYAKDRGRSYMRATTQIENIHVQKAWTKEGFELHHTENTIHINALLSKSVFDTFTVPLVLKQEEASSKKVSNRYILKQINYHFDFSQNILTQNHRFVNLKQMAFEKPYTLHFSFPIGSTGLLQVKDEEGNTYMLVYFDLKHFLA
;
A
#
# COMPACT_ATOMS: atom_id res chain seq x y z
N MET A 1 -0.11 -21.02 6.60
CA MET A 1 1.01 -20.21 6.09
C MET A 1 0.45 -18.95 5.46
N ASN A 2 0.78 -17.81 6.05
CA ASN A 2 0.35 -16.52 5.53
C ASN A 2 1.38 -16.05 4.49
N LYS A 3 1.21 -16.51 3.25
CA LYS A 3 2.18 -16.26 2.17
C LYS A 3 2.04 -14.85 1.58
N LEU A 4 3.16 -14.14 1.49
CA LEU A 4 3.31 -12.89 0.74
C LEU A 4 3.13 -13.17 -0.76
N LYS A 5 2.07 -12.64 -1.36
CA LYS A 5 1.75 -12.84 -2.78
C LYS A 5 2.28 -11.68 -3.61
N TYR A 6 2.98 -12.00 -4.70
CA TYR A 6 3.44 -11.00 -5.67
C TYR A 6 2.26 -10.21 -6.24
N SER A 7 2.35 -8.89 -6.21
CA SER A 7 1.36 -7.99 -6.80
C SER A 7 1.90 -7.44 -8.11
N ARG A 8 1.56 -8.11 -9.22
CA ARG A 8 2.00 -7.71 -10.56
C ARG A 8 1.63 -6.26 -10.88
N LEU A 9 0.37 -5.90 -10.66
CA LEU A 9 -0.15 -4.56 -10.98
C LEU A 9 0.57 -3.44 -10.21
N ASP A 10 0.80 -3.62 -8.90
CA ASP A 10 1.55 -2.59 -8.16
C ASP A 10 3.02 -2.57 -8.57
N SER A 11 3.61 -3.75 -8.79
CA SER A 11 5.03 -3.86 -9.09
C SER A 11 5.38 -3.21 -10.42
N GLU A 12 4.53 -3.43 -11.44
CA GLU A 12 4.64 -2.76 -12.75
C GLU A 12 4.42 -1.25 -12.61
N ARG A 13 3.40 -0.82 -11.86
CA ARG A 13 3.07 0.61 -11.67
C ARG A 13 4.19 1.39 -10.98
N PHE A 14 4.80 0.84 -9.95
CA PHE A 14 5.79 1.54 -9.13
C PHE A 14 7.23 1.19 -9.47
N GLY A 15 7.46 0.22 -10.35
CA GLY A 15 8.81 -0.27 -10.67
C GLY A 15 9.55 -0.81 -9.45
N LEU A 16 8.85 -1.58 -8.61
CA LEU A 16 9.31 -2.16 -7.35
C LEU A 16 8.83 -3.61 -7.24
N VAL A 17 9.55 -4.49 -6.54
CA VAL A 17 9.04 -5.83 -6.21
C VAL A 17 8.07 -5.73 -5.03
N ILE A 18 6.77 -5.73 -5.32
CA ILE A 18 5.72 -5.53 -4.31
C ILE A 18 4.98 -6.83 -4.05
N HIS A 19 4.89 -7.20 -2.77
CA HIS A 19 4.05 -8.32 -2.33
C HIS A 19 2.99 -7.84 -1.34
N ARG A 20 1.90 -8.60 -1.26
CA ARG A 20 0.77 -8.34 -0.37
C ARG A 20 0.39 -9.55 0.45
N ALA A 21 -0.09 -9.32 1.66
CA ALA A 21 -0.81 -10.32 2.41
C ALA A 21 -1.88 -9.69 3.30
N LYS A 22 -2.97 -10.44 3.52
CA LYS A 22 -3.87 -10.22 4.65
C LYS A 22 -3.49 -11.26 5.70
N LEU A 23 -3.23 -10.79 6.91
CA LEU A 23 -2.66 -11.58 7.99
C LEU A 23 -3.60 -11.54 9.19
N ASP A 24 -4.06 -12.69 9.63
CA ASP A 24 -4.73 -12.85 10.93
C ASP A 24 -3.73 -13.29 12.02
N GLU A 25 -2.48 -13.56 11.64
CA GLU A 25 -1.35 -13.81 12.54
C GLU A 25 -0.03 -13.39 11.88
N ILE A 26 0.89 -12.87 12.70
CA ILE A 26 2.24 -12.50 12.28
C ILE A 26 3.25 -13.46 12.89
N ASP A 27 3.87 -14.26 12.02
CA ASP A 27 5.20 -14.82 12.24
C ASP A 27 6.23 -13.89 11.59
N ALA A 28 6.95 -13.17 12.45
CA ALA A 28 7.91 -12.18 12.02
C ALA A 28 9.08 -12.83 11.24
N LYS A 29 9.52 -14.04 11.66
CA LYS A 29 10.61 -14.76 11.01
C LYS A 29 10.21 -15.20 9.61
N GLU A 30 9.02 -15.79 9.46
CA GLU A 30 8.50 -16.22 8.16
C GLU A 30 8.37 -15.05 7.17
N ILE A 31 7.93 -13.88 7.64
CA ILE A 31 7.84 -12.67 6.80
C ILE A 31 9.23 -12.23 6.32
N VAL A 32 10.23 -12.20 7.20
CA VAL A 32 11.59 -11.80 6.81
C VAL A 32 12.19 -12.80 5.82
N GLU A 33 11.99 -14.10 6.03
CA GLU A 33 12.46 -15.15 5.12
C GLU A 33 11.86 -14.95 3.73
N GLN A 34 10.54 -14.75 3.62
CA GLN A 34 9.87 -14.47 2.34
C GLN A 34 10.34 -13.17 1.69
N ILE A 35 10.61 -12.12 2.49
CA ILE A 35 11.15 -10.85 2.00
C ILE A 35 12.52 -11.06 1.34
N ILE A 36 13.42 -11.78 2.00
CA ILE A 36 14.76 -12.08 1.48
C ILE A 36 14.68 -12.99 0.25
N GLU A 37 13.92 -14.08 0.34
CA GLU A 37 13.78 -15.09 -0.73
C GLU A 37 13.27 -14.46 -2.03
N HIS A 38 12.23 -13.64 -1.93
CA HIS A 38 11.60 -13.01 -3.09
C HIS A 38 12.20 -11.65 -3.44
N LYS A 39 13.27 -11.22 -2.76
CA LYS A 39 13.93 -9.91 -2.95
C LYS A 39 12.94 -8.75 -2.94
N ILE A 40 12.01 -8.79 -1.99
CA ILE A 40 10.89 -7.86 -1.92
C ILE A 40 11.39 -6.45 -1.60
N ASP A 41 10.94 -5.47 -2.37
CA ASP A 41 11.20 -4.06 -2.09
C ASP A 41 10.17 -3.50 -1.11
N THR A 42 8.90 -3.87 -1.29
CA THR A 42 7.83 -3.46 -0.36
C THR A 42 6.81 -4.58 -0.14
N ALA A 43 6.62 -4.95 1.13
CA ALA A 43 5.51 -5.81 1.53
C ALA A 43 4.38 -4.95 2.09
N ILE A 44 3.18 -5.08 1.55
CA ILE A 44 1.95 -4.40 2.01
C ILE A 44 1.10 -5.42 2.78
N LEU A 45 1.03 -5.25 4.09
CA LEU A 45 0.31 -6.14 4.99
C LEU A 45 -1.00 -5.50 5.44
N ARG A 46 -2.08 -6.27 5.45
CA ARG A 46 -3.34 -5.90 6.09
C ARG A 46 -3.57 -6.77 7.32
N ILE A 47 -3.70 -6.15 8.47
CA ILE A 47 -3.85 -6.82 9.77
C ILE A 47 -5.07 -6.25 10.49
N PRO A 48 -5.96 -7.08 11.06
CA PRO A 48 -7.08 -6.60 11.87
C PRO A 48 -6.59 -5.67 13.00
N THR A 49 -7.26 -4.54 13.20
CA THR A 49 -6.84 -3.58 14.25
C THR A 49 -6.94 -4.15 15.66
N GLN A 50 -7.76 -5.18 15.88
CA GLN A 50 -7.87 -5.89 17.15
C GLN A 50 -6.56 -6.60 17.55
N GLN A 51 -5.62 -6.76 16.61
CA GLN A 51 -4.36 -7.47 16.81
C GLN A 51 -3.16 -6.52 16.97
N LEU A 52 -3.29 -5.49 17.80
CA LEU A 52 -2.24 -4.48 18.02
C LEU A 52 -0.89 -5.09 18.46
N SER A 53 -0.93 -6.19 19.21
CA SER A 53 0.27 -6.91 19.64
C SER A 53 1.15 -7.36 18.47
N PHE A 54 0.57 -7.52 17.27
CA PHE A 54 1.29 -7.93 16.08
C PHE A 54 2.08 -6.79 15.44
N VAL A 55 1.62 -5.55 15.57
CA VAL A 55 2.41 -4.37 15.17
C VAL A 55 3.73 -4.35 15.93
N HIS A 56 3.70 -4.58 17.24
CA HIS A 56 4.90 -4.66 18.08
C HIS A 56 5.84 -5.82 17.71
N LYS A 57 5.31 -6.93 17.15
CA LYS A 57 6.14 -8.02 16.64
C LYS A 57 6.92 -7.58 15.39
N LEU A 58 6.34 -6.73 14.54
CA LEU A 58 7.03 -6.20 13.36
C LEU A 58 8.16 -5.23 13.75
N ASP A 59 8.02 -4.45 14.82
CA ASP A 59 9.10 -3.58 15.30
C ASP A 59 10.36 -4.37 15.68
N LYS A 60 10.19 -5.61 16.18
CA LYS A 60 11.31 -6.50 16.50
C LYS A 60 12.08 -6.97 15.27
N LEU A 61 11.52 -6.84 14.06
CA LEU A 61 12.21 -7.20 12.82
C LEU A 61 13.32 -6.21 12.45
N ALA A 62 13.32 -5.01 13.03
CA ALA A 62 14.20 -3.90 12.67
C ALA A 62 14.14 -3.49 11.18
N LEU A 63 13.35 -4.15 10.33
CA LEU A 63 13.06 -3.69 8.97
C LEU A 63 12.31 -2.36 9.00
N PRO A 64 12.61 -1.40 8.11
CA PRO A 64 11.85 -0.18 7.97
C PRO A 64 10.38 -0.51 7.69
N ASN A 65 9.50 -0.15 8.62
CA ASN A 65 8.08 -0.38 8.47
C ASN A 65 7.30 0.85 8.93
N ARG A 66 6.05 0.95 8.48
CA ARG A 66 5.13 2.03 8.87
C ARG A 66 3.69 1.59 8.71
N ILE A 67 2.83 2.06 9.60
CA ILE A 67 1.39 2.06 9.38
C ILE A 67 1.08 3.21 8.42
N THR A 68 0.45 2.90 7.29
CA THR A 68 0.18 3.86 6.21
C THR A 68 -1.28 4.29 6.13
N ASP A 69 -2.20 3.45 6.60
CA ASP A 69 -3.59 3.83 6.87
C ASP A 69 -4.26 2.80 7.78
N THR A 70 -5.49 3.11 8.18
CA THR A 70 -6.44 2.14 8.71
C THR A 70 -7.68 2.15 7.82
N LEU A 71 -8.04 1.00 7.26
CA LEU A 71 -9.27 0.81 6.49
C LEU A 71 -10.43 0.47 7.42
N ALA A 72 -11.55 1.16 7.25
CA ALA A 72 -12.82 0.88 7.90
C ALA A 72 -13.79 0.22 6.91
N TYR A 73 -14.29 -0.96 7.29
CA TYR A 73 -15.23 -1.74 6.51
C TYR A 73 -16.64 -1.57 7.06
N TYR A 74 -17.53 -1.11 6.18
CA TYR A 74 -18.92 -0.84 6.48
C TYR A 74 -19.84 -1.83 5.77
N HIS A 75 -20.89 -2.21 6.48
CA HIS A 75 -21.79 -3.27 6.16
C HIS A 75 -23.23 -2.74 6.13
N PHE A 76 -23.99 -3.09 5.09
CA PHE A 76 -25.38 -2.71 4.95
C PHE A 76 -26.23 -3.91 4.55
N ASP A 77 -27.26 -4.19 5.34
CA ASP A 77 -28.22 -5.27 5.14
C ASP A 77 -29.28 -4.82 4.12
N LEU A 78 -29.25 -5.40 2.91
CA LEU A 78 -30.20 -5.10 1.85
C LEU A 78 -31.52 -5.86 2.01
N GLU A 79 -31.57 -6.93 2.80
CA GLU A 79 -32.80 -7.69 3.05
C GLU A 79 -33.80 -6.81 3.81
N LYS A 80 -33.31 -6.04 4.79
CA LYS A 80 -34.11 -5.08 5.57
C LYS A 80 -34.35 -3.74 4.87
N TYR A 81 -33.75 -3.51 3.70
CA TYR A 81 -33.79 -2.22 3.02
C TYR A 81 -35.00 -2.09 2.10
N GLU A 82 -35.88 -1.12 2.35
CA GLU A 82 -36.91 -0.74 1.37
C GLU A 82 -36.35 0.26 0.36
N LYS A 83 -36.73 0.09 -0.92
CA LYS A 83 -36.27 1.01 -1.97
C LYS A 83 -36.75 2.42 -1.68
N LYS A 84 -35.88 3.40 -1.95
CA LYS A 84 -36.14 4.82 -1.75
C LYS A 84 -35.99 5.57 -3.04
N GLU A 85 -36.77 6.64 -3.21
CA GLU A 85 -36.54 7.59 -4.29
C GLU A 85 -35.28 8.41 -4.05
N LEU A 86 -34.73 8.96 -5.14
CA LEU A 86 -33.62 9.89 -5.06
C LEU A 86 -34.10 11.24 -4.52
N ILE A 87 -33.23 11.96 -3.81
CA ILE A 87 -33.51 13.33 -3.40
C ILE A 87 -33.50 14.25 -4.61
N ASN A 88 -32.48 14.13 -5.45
CA ASN A 88 -32.33 14.90 -6.68
C ASN A 88 -32.90 14.08 -7.85
N GLN A 89 -34.13 14.42 -8.25
CA GLN A 89 -34.88 13.73 -9.31
C GLN A 89 -34.36 14.05 -10.72
N ASP A 90 -33.53 15.07 -10.85
CA ASP A 90 -32.90 15.52 -12.09
C ASP A 90 -31.52 14.86 -12.33
N LEU A 91 -31.11 13.92 -11.48
CA LEU A 91 -29.89 13.15 -11.68
C LEU A 91 -30.09 12.04 -12.73
N GLU A 92 -29.16 11.97 -13.67
CA GLU A 92 -29.08 10.93 -14.67
C GLU A 92 -27.86 10.03 -14.41
N PHE A 93 -28.09 8.72 -14.32
CA PHE A 93 -27.05 7.71 -14.11
C PHE A 93 -26.78 6.98 -15.42
N LYS A 94 -25.58 7.18 -15.99
CA LYS A 94 -25.14 6.52 -17.22
C LYS A 94 -24.09 5.47 -16.91
N VAL A 95 -24.25 4.26 -17.46
CA VAL A 95 -23.21 3.24 -17.41
C VAL A 95 -22.05 3.69 -18.28
N ALA A 96 -20.85 3.77 -17.72
CA ALA A 96 -19.65 4.12 -18.44
C ALA A 96 -19.22 2.99 -19.39
N THR A 97 -18.64 3.38 -20.51
CA THR A 97 -18.12 2.51 -21.57
C THR A 97 -16.66 2.82 -21.84
N PRO A 98 -15.94 2.04 -22.68
CA PRO A 98 -14.56 2.36 -23.03
C PRO A 98 -14.40 3.74 -23.69
N ASN A 99 -15.45 4.26 -24.32
CA ASN A 99 -15.45 5.61 -24.92
C ASN A 99 -15.40 6.74 -23.87
N ASP A 100 -15.70 6.43 -22.61
CA ASP A 100 -15.73 7.41 -21.51
C ASP A 100 -14.39 7.51 -20.77
N HIS A 101 -13.33 6.82 -21.22
CA HIS A 101 -12.04 6.78 -20.53
C HIS A 101 -11.43 8.16 -20.25
N GLU A 102 -11.53 9.11 -21.19
CA GLU A 102 -11.03 10.47 -20.97
C GLU A 102 -11.84 11.23 -19.92
N ILE A 103 -13.16 11.08 -19.94
CA ILE A 103 -14.07 11.67 -18.94
C ILE A 103 -13.77 11.09 -17.55
N ILE A 104 -13.53 9.78 -17.48
CA ILE A 104 -13.11 9.06 -16.26
C ILE A 104 -11.79 9.63 -15.73
N ASN A 105 -10.79 9.79 -16.59
CA ASN A 105 -9.49 10.34 -16.20
C ASN A 105 -9.64 11.73 -15.59
N GLN A 106 -10.44 12.60 -16.22
CA GLN A 106 -10.68 13.95 -15.74
C GLN A 106 -11.35 13.95 -14.35
N ILE A 107 -12.47 13.24 -14.18
CA ILE A 107 -13.19 13.26 -12.90
C ILE A 107 -12.38 12.61 -11.78
N VAL A 108 -11.59 11.58 -12.07
CA VAL A 108 -10.66 10.98 -11.09
C VAL A 108 -9.59 11.99 -10.66
N ARG A 109 -8.99 12.77 -11.58
CA ARG A 109 -8.05 13.85 -11.20
C ARG A 109 -8.71 14.87 -10.29
N GLU A 110 -9.91 15.32 -10.63
CA GLU A 110 -10.65 16.33 -9.85
C GLU A 110 -11.08 15.84 -8.46
N THR A 111 -11.33 14.55 -8.29
CA THR A 111 -11.88 13.99 -7.04
C THR A 111 -10.86 13.24 -6.19
N PHE A 112 -9.90 12.54 -6.81
CA PHE A 112 -8.88 11.70 -6.17
C PHE A 112 -7.44 12.17 -6.39
N GLY A 113 -7.20 13.23 -7.20
CA GLY A 113 -5.85 13.73 -7.48
C GLY A 113 -5.07 14.16 -6.23
N GLN A 114 -5.76 14.62 -5.19
CA GLN A 114 -5.19 14.97 -3.88
C GLN A 114 -5.63 14.02 -2.75
N TYR A 115 -6.27 12.90 -3.08
CA TYR A 115 -6.74 11.95 -2.08
C TYR A 115 -5.54 11.19 -1.48
N VAL A 116 -5.35 11.35 -0.17
CA VAL A 116 -4.26 10.73 0.58
C VAL A 116 -4.63 9.29 0.91
N ASN A 117 -4.05 8.33 0.19
CA ASN A 117 -4.20 6.90 0.45
C ASN A 117 -2.91 6.29 1.05
N HIS A 118 -2.94 5.00 1.42
CA HIS A 118 -1.74 4.32 1.96
C HIS A 118 -0.52 4.39 1.03
N TYR A 119 -0.69 4.47 -0.28
CA TYR A 119 0.45 4.64 -1.20
C TYR A 119 1.06 6.03 -1.07
N ARG A 120 0.24 7.11 -1.09
CA ARG A 120 0.75 8.48 -0.93
C ARG A 120 1.45 8.71 0.41
N MET A 121 1.02 7.98 1.45
CA MET A 121 1.67 8.02 2.77
C MET A 121 3.06 7.36 2.79
N ASN A 122 3.43 6.64 1.72
CA ASN A 122 4.75 6.05 1.57
C ASN A 122 5.54 6.80 0.47
N PRO A 123 6.56 7.60 0.82
CA PRO A 123 7.29 8.47 -0.08
C PRO A 123 8.17 7.70 -1.08
N ILE A 124 8.22 6.37 -1.02
CA ILE A 124 8.86 5.55 -2.05
C ILE A 124 7.97 5.38 -3.29
N PHE A 125 6.67 5.66 -3.17
CA PHE A 125 5.73 5.58 -4.28
C PHE A 125 5.53 6.94 -4.92
N ASP A 126 5.57 6.96 -6.25
CA ASP A 126 5.32 8.17 -7.01
C ASP A 126 3.85 8.60 -6.94
N ASN A 127 3.62 9.88 -6.66
CA ASN A 127 2.29 10.41 -6.45
C ASN A 127 1.45 10.47 -7.73
N GLU A 128 2.05 10.66 -8.91
CA GLU A 128 1.29 10.63 -10.17
C GLU A 128 0.87 9.19 -10.47
N ALA A 129 1.77 8.22 -10.31
CA ALA A 129 1.47 6.79 -10.45
C ALA A 129 0.33 6.35 -9.51
N VAL A 130 0.22 6.91 -8.30
CA VAL A 130 -0.93 6.67 -7.42
C VAL A 130 -2.24 7.19 -8.02
N THR A 131 -2.24 8.39 -8.60
CA THR A 131 -3.41 8.97 -9.28
C THR A 131 -3.81 8.12 -10.48
N GLU A 132 -2.84 7.75 -11.32
CA GLU A 132 -3.04 6.87 -12.47
C GLU A 132 -3.64 5.53 -12.06
N GLY A 133 -3.25 5.00 -10.90
CA GLY A 133 -3.83 3.77 -10.37
C GLY A 133 -5.33 3.86 -10.08
N TYR A 134 -5.84 5.02 -9.64
CA TYR A 134 -7.29 5.22 -9.53
C TYR A 134 -7.97 5.28 -10.90
N MET A 135 -7.32 5.87 -11.91
CA MET A 135 -7.83 5.92 -13.27
C MET A 135 -7.93 4.52 -13.87
N ASP A 136 -6.86 3.73 -13.81
CA ASP A 136 -6.84 2.32 -14.24
C ASP A 136 -7.97 1.54 -13.60
N TRP A 137 -8.13 1.72 -12.28
CA TRP A 137 -9.15 1.02 -11.53
C TRP A 137 -10.54 1.42 -12.00
N MET A 138 -10.85 2.70 -12.14
CA MET A 138 -12.16 3.15 -12.61
C MET A 138 -12.42 2.75 -14.07
N ARG A 139 -11.45 2.89 -14.98
CA ARG A 139 -11.53 2.44 -16.38
C ARG A 139 -11.84 0.96 -16.49
N SER A 140 -11.24 0.13 -15.64
CA SER A 140 -11.53 -1.30 -15.64
C SER A 140 -12.98 -1.67 -15.25
N TYR A 141 -13.81 -0.72 -14.79
CA TYR A 141 -15.26 -0.86 -14.56
C TYR A 141 -16.10 -0.26 -15.71
N ALA A 142 -15.47 0.25 -16.76
CA ALA A 142 -16.10 0.73 -17.98
C ALA A 142 -15.94 -0.26 -19.16
N GLU A 143 -15.28 -1.41 -18.94
CA GLU A 143 -14.96 -2.41 -19.98
C GLU A 143 -16.15 -3.34 -20.35
N GLY A 144 -17.39 -2.90 -20.17
CA GLY A 144 -18.58 -3.64 -20.60
C GLY A 144 -18.91 -4.92 -19.81
N ASN A 145 -18.47 -5.02 -18.56
CA ASN A 145 -18.78 -6.16 -17.69
C ASN A 145 -20.03 -5.87 -16.84
N GLU A 146 -21.09 -6.66 -17.00
CA GLU A 146 -22.39 -6.44 -16.34
C GLU A 146 -22.36 -6.53 -14.80
N ASP A 147 -21.34 -7.18 -14.24
CA ASP A 147 -21.13 -7.31 -12.80
C ASP A 147 -20.06 -6.34 -12.27
N ARG A 148 -19.47 -5.53 -13.13
CA ARG A 148 -18.52 -4.47 -12.75
C ARG A 148 -18.96 -3.18 -13.39
N VAL A 149 -19.76 -2.43 -12.64
CA VAL A 149 -20.45 -1.25 -13.16
C VAL A 149 -19.75 0.02 -12.70
N CYS A 150 -19.51 0.92 -13.64
CA CYS A 150 -19.19 2.32 -13.38
C CYS A 150 -20.37 3.19 -13.82
N TRP A 151 -20.96 3.94 -12.91
CA TRP A 151 -21.96 4.96 -13.24
C TRP A 151 -21.34 6.35 -13.24
N LEU A 152 -21.50 7.06 -14.35
CA LEU A 152 -21.30 8.50 -14.46
C LEU A 152 -22.60 9.21 -14.15
N VAL A 153 -22.53 10.22 -13.29
CA VAL A 153 -23.72 10.91 -12.75
C VAL A 153 -23.77 12.32 -13.31
N TYR A 154 -24.85 12.62 -14.02
CA TYR A 154 -25.08 13.92 -14.66
C TYR A 154 -26.22 14.66 -13.97
N GLN A 155 -26.12 15.99 -13.91
CA GLN A 155 -27.21 16.87 -13.49
C GLN A 155 -27.31 18.00 -14.53
N ALA A 156 -28.48 18.16 -15.17
CA ALA A 156 -28.67 19.13 -16.25
C ALA A 156 -27.59 19.07 -17.36
N GLY A 157 -27.14 17.86 -17.72
CA GLY A 157 -26.09 17.63 -18.74
C GLY A 157 -24.65 17.80 -18.25
N GLU A 158 -24.42 18.27 -17.03
CA GLU A 158 -23.07 18.38 -16.45
C GLU A 158 -22.71 17.13 -15.65
N LEU A 159 -21.52 16.56 -15.87
CA LEU A 159 -21.00 15.48 -15.02
C LEU A 159 -20.72 16.02 -13.61
N VAL A 160 -21.41 15.49 -12.60
CA VAL A 160 -21.32 15.92 -11.20
C VAL A 160 -20.67 14.89 -10.27
N GLY A 161 -20.61 13.62 -10.68
CA GLY A 161 -20.07 12.55 -9.84
C GLY A 161 -19.99 11.21 -10.55
N PHE A 162 -19.58 10.19 -9.79
CA PHE A 162 -19.53 8.81 -10.25
C PHE A 162 -19.61 7.81 -9.10
N GLY A 163 -19.89 6.55 -9.43
CA GLY A 163 -19.75 5.43 -8.50
C GLY A 163 -19.41 4.13 -9.23
N THR A 164 -18.45 3.37 -8.70
CA THR A 164 -18.06 2.04 -9.20
C THR A 164 -18.42 0.94 -8.21
N PHE A 165 -19.01 -0.13 -8.71
CA PHE A 165 -19.59 -1.21 -7.92
C PHE A 165 -19.30 -2.58 -8.54
N ASN A 166 -18.97 -3.54 -7.70
CA ASN A 166 -18.73 -4.94 -8.09
C ASN A 166 -19.84 -5.84 -7.55
N PHE A 167 -20.53 -6.54 -8.46
CA PHE A 167 -21.65 -7.44 -8.23
C PHE A 167 -21.30 -8.92 -8.54
N GLN A 168 -20.03 -9.24 -8.81
CA GLN A 168 -19.61 -10.58 -9.23
C GLN A 168 -19.81 -11.68 -8.17
N ILE A 169 -20.14 -11.31 -6.94
CA ILE A 169 -20.31 -12.26 -5.85
C ILE A 169 -21.80 -12.35 -5.53
N GLU A 170 -22.37 -13.54 -5.71
CA GLU A 170 -23.82 -13.80 -5.74
C GLU A 170 -24.63 -13.07 -4.66
N GLU A 171 -24.13 -12.99 -3.43
CA GLU A 171 -24.88 -12.38 -2.31
C GLU A 171 -24.51 -10.93 -2.00
N LYS A 172 -23.40 -10.41 -2.55
CA LYS A 172 -22.85 -9.12 -2.11
C LYS A 172 -22.45 -8.20 -3.24
N VAL A 173 -22.81 -6.93 -3.08
CA VAL A 173 -22.23 -5.83 -3.83
C VAL A 173 -21.10 -5.17 -3.02
N LYS A 174 -19.99 -4.85 -3.69
CA LYS A 174 -18.91 -4.05 -3.11
C LYS A 174 -18.87 -2.68 -3.79
N GLY A 175 -18.98 -1.63 -3.01
CA GLY A 175 -18.62 -0.28 -3.45
C GLY A 175 -17.10 -0.13 -3.55
N ILE A 176 -16.61 0.36 -4.68
CA ILE A 176 -15.18 0.38 -5.01
C ILE A 176 -14.62 1.79 -4.93
N LEU A 177 -15.12 2.71 -5.75
CA LEU A 177 -14.76 4.13 -5.74
C LEU A 177 -16.01 4.97 -6.00
N TYR A 178 -16.12 6.12 -5.36
CA TYR A 178 -17.21 7.07 -5.58
C TYR A 178 -16.69 8.47 -5.31
N GLY A 179 -17.14 9.41 -6.12
CA GLY A 179 -16.71 10.79 -6.05
C GLY A 179 -17.81 11.72 -6.49
N VAL A 180 -17.89 12.87 -5.83
CA VAL A 180 -18.68 14.02 -6.28
C VAL A 180 -17.70 15.16 -6.48
N LYS A 181 -17.83 15.86 -7.62
CA LYS A 181 -16.99 17.01 -7.94
C LYS A 181 -16.99 18.01 -6.78
N PRO A 182 -15.83 18.60 -6.41
CA PRO A 182 -15.73 19.47 -5.25
C PRO A 182 -16.79 20.57 -5.17
N ASN A 183 -17.09 21.24 -6.30
CA ASN A 183 -18.09 22.30 -6.43
C ASN A 183 -19.56 21.82 -6.40
N LYS A 184 -19.81 20.51 -6.37
CA LYS A 184 -21.15 19.89 -6.31
C LYS A 184 -21.41 19.17 -4.97
N ARG A 185 -20.44 19.16 -4.05
CA ARG A 185 -20.57 18.54 -2.71
C ARG A 185 -21.60 19.28 -1.85
N GLY A 186 -22.12 18.60 -0.83
CA GLY A 186 -23.12 19.16 0.09
C GLY A 186 -24.55 19.19 -0.44
N LYS A 187 -24.79 18.78 -1.69
CA LYS A 187 -26.11 18.80 -2.35
C LYS A 187 -26.87 17.46 -2.33
N GLY A 188 -26.46 16.52 -1.48
CA GLY A 188 -27.09 15.19 -1.41
C GLY A 188 -26.71 14.21 -2.53
N ILE A 189 -25.97 14.62 -3.56
CA ILE A 189 -25.59 13.76 -4.71
C ILE A 189 -24.91 12.45 -4.28
N PHE A 190 -23.98 12.49 -3.31
CA PHE A 190 -23.32 11.28 -2.82
C PHE A 190 -24.33 10.29 -2.21
N LYS A 191 -25.35 10.81 -1.50
CA LYS A 191 -26.42 10.00 -0.93
C LYS A 191 -27.30 9.39 -2.03
N ASP A 192 -27.59 10.13 -3.09
CA ASP A 192 -28.35 9.60 -4.23
C ASP A 192 -27.57 8.53 -4.98
N ILE A 193 -26.25 8.67 -5.13
CA ILE A 193 -25.39 7.60 -5.66
C ILE A 193 -25.53 6.32 -4.84
N MET A 194 -25.47 6.43 -3.51
CA MET A 194 -25.63 5.27 -2.63
C MET A 194 -27.06 4.70 -2.67
N THR A 195 -28.07 5.55 -2.79
CA THR A 195 -29.48 5.12 -2.88
C THR A 195 -29.74 4.39 -4.19
N TYR A 196 -29.25 4.93 -5.31
CA TYR A 196 -29.30 4.29 -6.61
C TYR A 196 -28.62 2.92 -6.57
N ALA A 197 -27.41 2.84 -6.01
CA ALA A 197 -26.67 1.58 -5.87
C ALA A 197 -27.42 0.54 -5.02
N LYS A 198 -28.02 0.94 -3.89
CA LYS A 198 -28.82 0.06 -3.03
C LYS A 198 -30.07 -0.45 -3.74
N ASN A 199 -30.80 0.42 -4.44
CA ASN A 199 -31.96 0.03 -5.22
C ASN A 199 -31.59 -0.98 -6.31
N TYR A 200 -30.52 -0.68 -7.06
CA TYR A 200 -30.01 -1.55 -8.13
C TYR A 200 -29.53 -2.91 -7.58
N ALA A 201 -28.86 -2.93 -6.43
CA ALA A 201 -28.45 -4.16 -5.78
C ALA A 201 -29.65 -4.99 -5.31
N LYS A 202 -30.69 -4.34 -4.75
CA LYS A 202 -31.93 -5.01 -4.35
C LYS A 202 -32.68 -5.60 -5.54
N ASP A 203 -32.70 -4.90 -6.68
CA ASP A 203 -33.27 -5.40 -7.93
C ASP A 203 -32.57 -6.67 -8.45
N ARG A 204 -31.28 -6.79 -8.17
CA ARG A 204 -30.47 -7.98 -8.51
C ARG A 204 -30.43 -9.02 -7.39
N GLY A 205 -31.34 -8.95 -6.43
CA GLY A 205 -31.49 -9.95 -5.36
C GLY A 205 -30.31 -10.03 -4.41
N ARG A 206 -29.49 -8.98 -4.28
CA ARG A 206 -28.35 -8.98 -3.34
C ARG A 206 -28.86 -8.79 -1.92
N SER A 207 -28.38 -9.61 -0.99
CA SER A 207 -28.75 -9.54 0.43
C SER A 207 -27.91 -8.51 1.19
N TYR A 208 -26.76 -8.11 0.65
CA TYR A 208 -25.81 -7.34 1.43
C TYR A 208 -24.89 -6.42 0.59
N MET A 209 -24.56 -5.25 1.14
CA MET A 209 -23.65 -4.28 0.53
C MET A 209 -22.47 -3.94 1.44
N ARG A 210 -21.26 -3.97 0.89
CA ARG A 210 -20.03 -3.59 1.58
C ARG A 210 -19.42 -2.35 0.98
N ALA A 211 -18.97 -1.45 1.84
CA ALA A 211 -18.14 -0.31 1.45
C ALA A 211 -16.87 -0.26 2.32
N THR A 212 -15.79 0.28 1.78
CA THR A 212 -14.52 0.41 2.48
C THR A 212 -13.97 1.81 2.27
N THR A 213 -13.55 2.46 3.34
CA THR A 213 -12.88 3.76 3.28
C THR A 213 -11.75 3.80 4.30
N GLN A 214 -10.97 4.86 4.31
CA GLN A 214 -9.96 5.08 5.34
C GLN A 214 -10.60 5.68 6.60
N ILE A 215 -10.07 5.35 7.77
CA ILE A 215 -10.63 5.77 9.06
C ILE A 215 -10.63 7.30 9.23
N GLU A 216 -9.77 8.02 8.52
CA GLU A 216 -9.70 9.48 8.52
C GLU A 216 -10.78 10.11 7.63
N ASN A 217 -11.42 9.35 6.75
CA ASN A 217 -12.49 9.82 5.87
C ASN A 217 -13.83 9.95 6.62
N ILE A 218 -13.84 10.78 7.66
CA ILE A 218 -14.95 10.97 8.60
C ILE A 218 -16.22 11.42 7.87
N HIS A 219 -16.09 12.20 6.79
CA HIS A 219 -17.25 12.67 6.02
C HIS A 219 -18.01 11.51 5.37
N VAL A 220 -17.29 10.61 4.68
CA VAL A 220 -17.89 9.44 4.03
C VAL A 220 -18.46 8.48 5.09
N GLN A 221 -17.75 8.26 6.19
CA GLN A 221 -18.25 7.43 7.29
C GLN A 221 -19.56 7.96 7.88
N LYS A 222 -19.65 9.28 8.15
CA LYS A 222 -20.89 9.92 8.60
C LYS A 222 -22.02 9.77 7.58
N ALA A 223 -21.72 9.90 6.28
CA ALA A 223 -22.71 9.71 5.24
C ALA A 223 -23.23 8.26 5.22
N TRP A 224 -22.34 7.28 5.32
CA TRP A 224 -22.71 5.86 5.38
C TRP A 224 -23.51 5.50 6.61
N THR A 225 -23.11 5.93 7.80
CA THR A 225 -23.88 5.66 9.02
C THR A 225 -25.28 6.26 8.96
N LYS A 226 -25.44 7.47 8.41
CA LYS A 226 -26.77 8.06 8.17
C LYS A 226 -27.61 7.28 7.16
N GLU A 227 -26.95 6.59 6.22
CA GLU A 227 -27.59 5.72 5.25
C GLU A 227 -27.85 4.30 5.77
N GLY A 228 -27.56 4.03 7.04
CA GLY A 228 -27.81 2.77 7.73
C GLY A 228 -26.66 1.76 7.63
N PHE A 229 -25.49 2.15 7.13
CA PHE A 229 -24.32 1.28 7.16
C PHE A 229 -23.74 1.20 8.58
N GLU A 230 -23.38 -0.01 8.97
CA GLU A 230 -22.75 -0.30 10.26
C GLU A 230 -21.26 -0.56 10.08
N LEU A 231 -20.44 -0.01 10.98
CA LEU A 231 -19.02 -0.33 11.02
C LEU A 231 -18.87 -1.79 11.46
N HIS A 232 -18.25 -2.62 10.63
CA HIS A 232 -18.09 -4.05 10.92
C HIS A 232 -16.71 -4.36 11.49
N HIS A 233 -15.65 -3.89 10.83
CA HIS A 233 -14.27 -4.10 11.30
C HIS A 233 -13.33 -3.08 10.67
N THR A 234 -12.13 -3.02 11.21
CA THR A 234 -11.05 -2.17 10.72
C THR A 234 -9.77 -2.98 10.54
N GLU A 235 -8.95 -2.60 9.56
CA GLU A 235 -7.66 -3.21 9.28
C GLU A 235 -6.59 -2.13 9.17
N ASN A 236 -5.43 -2.33 9.79
CA ASN A 236 -4.25 -1.52 9.54
C ASN A 236 -3.57 -1.97 8.25
N THR A 237 -3.22 -1.03 7.37
CA THR A 237 -2.27 -1.27 6.28
C THR A 237 -0.88 -0.90 6.75
N ILE A 238 0.05 -1.84 6.67
CA ILE A 238 1.45 -1.68 7.06
C ILE A 238 2.32 -1.92 5.84
N HIS A 239 3.23 -0.99 5.56
CA HIS A 239 4.27 -1.18 4.55
C HIS A 239 5.58 -1.53 5.22
N ILE A 240 6.21 -2.63 4.80
CA ILE A 240 7.60 -2.96 5.12
C ILE A 240 8.44 -2.63 3.89
N ASN A 241 9.26 -1.59 3.99
CA ASN A 241 10.10 -1.09 2.90
C ASN A 241 11.49 -1.72 3.00
N ALA A 242 11.60 -2.99 2.59
CA ALA A 242 12.85 -3.74 2.66
C ALA A 242 13.85 -3.33 1.56
N LEU A 243 13.34 -2.91 0.40
CA LEU A 243 14.11 -2.28 -0.69
C LEU A 243 15.31 -3.10 -1.18
N LEU A 244 15.14 -4.42 -1.29
CA LEU A 244 16.24 -5.35 -1.55
C LEU A 244 16.73 -5.39 -2.99
N SER A 245 15.90 -4.96 -3.95
CA SER A 245 16.19 -5.01 -5.39
C SER A 245 16.38 -3.62 -5.99
N LYS A 246 15.74 -2.60 -5.43
CA LYS A 246 15.81 -1.23 -5.92
C LYS A 246 17.16 -0.57 -5.64
N SER A 247 17.71 0.10 -6.64
CA SER A 247 18.78 1.08 -6.50
C SER A 247 18.59 2.20 -7.53
N VAL A 248 18.76 3.46 -7.12
CA VAL A 248 18.75 4.63 -8.02
C VAL A 248 20.15 5.06 -8.44
N PHE A 249 21.17 4.56 -7.75
CA PHE A 249 22.59 4.73 -8.11
C PHE A 249 23.27 3.36 -8.29
N ASP A 250 24.46 3.38 -8.87
CA ASP A 250 25.27 2.18 -9.08
C ASP A 250 25.57 1.46 -7.77
N THR A 251 25.34 0.14 -7.77
CA THR A 251 25.67 -0.72 -6.64
C THR A 251 27.14 -1.12 -6.69
N PHE A 252 27.78 -1.32 -5.55
CA PHE A 252 29.14 -1.86 -5.50
C PHE A 252 29.32 -2.91 -4.40
N THR A 253 30.40 -3.68 -4.51
CA THR A 253 30.69 -4.75 -3.56
C THR A 253 32.07 -4.61 -2.94
N VAL A 254 32.20 -5.07 -1.69
CA VAL A 254 33.47 -5.08 -0.95
C VAL A 254 33.64 -6.44 -0.28
N PRO A 255 34.79 -7.12 -0.46
CA PRO A 255 35.06 -8.36 0.25
C PRO A 255 35.32 -8.10 1.74
N LEU A 256 34.86 -9.02 2.59
CA LEU A 256 34.95 -8.91 4.04
C LEU A 256 35.36 -10.25 4.66
N VAL A 257 36.36 -10.21 5.53
CA VAL A 257 36.68 -11.32 6.45
C VAL A 257 36.70 -10.77 7.86
N LEU A 258 35.94 -11.39 8.77
CA LEU A 258 35.95 -11.05 10.19
C LEU A 258 37.21 -11.65 10.84
N LYS A 259 38.08 -10.81 11.39
CA LYS A 259 39.27 -11.22 12.14
C LYS A 259 38.93 -11.41 13.63
N GLN A 260 39.59 -12.37 14.29
CA GLN A 260 39.32 -12.87 15.65
C GLN A 260 38.94 -11.80 16.71
N GLU A 261 37.87 -12.07 17.46
CA GLU A 261 37.61 -11.62 18.84
C GLU A 261 37.11 -12.85 19.64
N GLU A 262 37.32 -12.86 20.97
CA GLU A 262 37.08 -14.01 21.87
C GLU A 262 35.60 -14.49 21.94
N ALA A 263 34.65 -13.75 21.37
CA ALA A 263 33.27 -14.20 21.22
C ALA A 263 32.59 -13.62 19.97
N SER A 264 32.03 -14.48 19.10
CA SER A 264 31.20 -14.05 17.96
C SER A 264 29.83 -13.62 18.45
N SER A 265 29.64 -12.32 18.68
CA SER A 265 28.32 -11.76 19.03
C SER A 265 27.82 -10.80 17.97
N LYS A 266 26.50 -10.61 17.90
CA LYS A 266 25.88 -9.61 17.01
C LYS A 266 26.50 -8.21 17.18
N LYS A 267 26.91 -7.85 18.40
CA LYS A 267 27.56 -6.56 18.69
C LYS A 267 28.91 -6.43 17.99
N VAL A 268 29.71 -7.49 18.00
CA VAL A 268 31.03 -7.52 17.37
C VAL A 268 30.91 -7.41 15.86
N SER A 269 30.03 -8.23 15.25
CA SER A 269 29.76 -8.16 13.81
C SER A 269 29.25 -6.77 13.39
N ASN A 270 28.27 -6.21 14.11
CA ASN A 270 27.75 -4.87 13.82
C ASN A 270 28.86 -3.80 13.86
N ARG A 271 29.79 -3.86 14.83
CA ARG A 271 30.91 -2.91 14.92
C ARG A 271 31.84 -3.01 13.73
N TYR A 272 32.15 -4.23 13.27
CA TYR A 272 33.01 -4.42 12.11
C TYR A 272 32.35 -3.87 10.85
N ILE A 273 31.06 -4.16 10.65
CA ILE A 273 30.28 -3.65 9.52
C ILE A 273 30.19 -2.13 9.55
N LEU A 274 29.94 -1.51 10.72
CA LEU A 274 29.90 -0.06 10.85
C LEU A 274 31.23 0.60 10.43
N LYS A 275 32.38 0.02 10.82
CA LYS A 275 33.69 0.51 10.38
C LYS A 275 33.85 0.50 8.86
N GLN A 276 33.32 -0.52 8.19
CA GLN A 276 33.36 -0.61 6.73
C GLN A 276 32.47 0.45 6.07
N ILE A 277 31.26 0.68 6.60
CA ILE A 277 30.39 1.76 6.13
C ILE A 277 31.10 3.11 6.25
N ASN A 278 31.64 3.43 7.43
CA ASN A 278 32.30 4.72 7.66
C ASN A 278 33.56 4.89 6.78
N TYR A 279 34.32 3.82 6.55
CA TYR A 279 35.49 3.88 5.66
C TYR A 279 35.10 4.16 4.21
N HIS A 280 34.10 3.46 3.68
CA HIS A 280 33.71 3.60 2.28
C HIS A 280 32.90 4.86 2.00
N PHE A 281 32.07 5.35 2.93
CA PHE A 281 31.26 6.54 2.71
C PHE A 281 31.89 7.79 3.30
N ASP A 282 32.07 7.83 4.62
CA ASP A 282 32.51 9.05 5.30
C ASP A 282 33.93 9.43 4.88
N PHE A 283 34.84 8.45 4.79
CA PHE A 283 36.24 8.72 4.46
C PHE A 283 36.52 8.75 2.95
N SER A 284 36.04 7.76 2.18
CA SER A 284 36.42 7.64 0.76
C SER A 284 35.57 8.46 -0.20
N GLN A 285 34.30 8.70 0.13
CA GLN A 285 33.34 9.40 -0.75
C GLN A 285 32.92 10.77 -0.20
N ASN A 286 33.35 11.14 1.01
CA ASN A 286 32.91 12.34 1.71
C ASN A 286 31.38 12.43 1.83
N ILE A 287 30.74 11.30 2.12
CA ILE A 287 29.29 11.19 2.36
C ILE A 287 29.09 10.76 3.81
N LEU A 288 28.41 11.57 4.62
CA LEU A 288 28.12 11.23 6.00
C LEU A 288 26.98 10.22 6.07
N THR A 289 27.20 9.11 6.77
CA THR A 289 26.15 8.14 7.09
C THR A 289 25.64 8.29 8.53
N GLN A 290 24.32 8.15 8.73
CA GLN A 290 23.70 8.24 10.05
C GLN A 290 22.50 7.28 10.19
N ASN A 291 21.95 7.16 11.40
CA ASN A 291 20.75 6.37 11.70
C ASN A 291 20.85 4.88 11.29
N HIS A 292 22.04 4.28 11.46
CA HIS A 292 22.28 2.89 11.07
C HIS A 292 21.38 1.91 11.83
N ARG A 293 20.62 1.10 11.07
CA ARG A 293 19.67 0.13 11.57
C ARG A 293 20.06 -1.27 11.12
N PHE A 294 20.54 -2.07 12.08
CA PHE A 294 21.05 -3.41 11.84
C PHE A 294 19.97 -4.47 12.00
N VAL A 295 19.71 -5.23 10.94
CA VAL A 295 18.86 -6.41 10.92
C VAL A 295 19.74 -7.65 10.88
N ASN A 296 19.90 -8.31 12.03
CA ASN A 296 20.75 -9.49 12.17
C ASN A 296 19.94 -10.77 11.90
N LEU A 297 20.10 -11.35 10.70
CA LEU A 297 19.36 -12.54 10.24
C LEU A 297 20.02 -13.84 10.70
N LYS A 298 21.35 -13.92 10.57
CA LYS A 298 22.16 -15.08 10.92
C LYS A 298 23.42 -14.63 11.66
N GLN A 299 23.98 -15.51 12.47
CA GLN A 299 25.27 -15.25 13.11
C GLN A 299 26.39 -15.36 12.07
N MET A 300 27.26 -14.35 12.01
CA MET A 300 28.46 -14.40 11.19
C MET A 300 29.57 -15.16 11.92
N ALA A 301 30.35 -15.94 11.18
CA ALA A 301 31.51 -16.68 11.66
C ALA A 301 32.80 -15.89 11.39
N PHE A 302 33.80 -16.09 12.25
CA PHE A 302 35.15 -15.57 11.99
C PHE A 302 35.82 -16.35 10.88
N GLU A 303 36.77 -15.70 10.19
CA GLU A 303 37.60 -16.28 9.13
C GLU A 303 36.82 -16.79 7.90
N LYS A 304 35.49 -16.70 7.91
CA LYS A 304 34.64 -16.95 6.75
C LYS A 304 34.59 -15.71 5.85
N PRO A 305 34.71 -15.88 4.52
CA PRO A 305 34.54 -14.79 3.58
C PRO A 305 33.06 -14.37 3.48
N TYR A 306 32.86 -13.06 3.40
CA TYR A 306 31.60 -12.40 3.13
C TYR A 306 31.79 -11.32 2.07
N THR A 307 30.69 -10.91 1.46
CA THR A 307 30.62 -9.76 0.55
C THR A 307 29.64 -8.74 1.10
N LEU A 308 30.09 -7.49 1.17
CA LEU A 308 29.27 -6.33 1.44
C LEU A 308 28.68 -5.84 0.11
N HIS A 309 27.37 -5.90 -0.05
CA HIS A 309 26.66 -5.38 -1.22
C HIS A 309 25.97 -4.07 -0.87
N PHE A 310 26.49 -2.97 -1.40
CA PHE A 310 25.91 -1.65 -1.21
C PHE A 310 24.94 -1.32 -2.34
N SER A 311 23.74 -0.88 -1.97
CA SER A 311 22.73 -0.34 -2.88
C SER A 311 22.12 0.95 -2.32
N PHE A 312 21.44 1.67 -3.19
CA PHE A 312 20.91 3.01 -2.92
C PHE A 312 19.44 3.07 -3.30
N PRO A 313 18.54 2.50 -2.50
CA PRO A 313 17.15 2.37 -2.92
C PRO A 313 16.45 3.67 -3.27
N ILE A 314 16.81 4.74 -2.57
CA ILE A 314 16.36 6.11 -2.80
C ILE A 314 17.53 7.07 -2.56
N GLY A 315 17.45 8.29 -3.10
CA GLY A 315 18.58 9.22 -3.11
C GLY A 315 19.13 9.62 -1.72
N SER A 316 18.38 9.38 -0.65
CA SER A 316 18.77 9.69 0.73
C SER A 316 19.00 8.47 1.62
N THR A 317 18.94 7.25 1.09
CA THR A 317 19.06 6.02 1.89
C THR A 317 19.99 5.01 1.24
N GLY A 318 20.94 4.51 2.02
CA GLY A 318 21.76 3.36 1.68
C GLY A 318 21.22 2.08 2.30
N LEU A 319 21.41 0.98 1.59
CA LEU A 319 21.21 -0.38 2.07
C LEU A 319 22.51 -1.15 1.87
N LEU A 320 22.99 -1.77 2.94
CA LEU A 320 24.07 -2.75 2.89
C LEU A 320 23.51 -4.15 3.17
N GLN A 321 23.77 -5.09 2.27
CA GLN A 321 23.49 -6.51 2.48
C GLN A 321 24.82 -7.26 2.68
N VAL A 322 24.95 -7.98 3.79
CA VAL A 322 26.10 -8.85 4.04
C VAL A 322 25.75 -10.26 3.59
N LYS A 323 26.48 -10.78 2.59
CA LYS A 323 26.22 -12.09 1.98
C LYS A 323 27.42 -13.01 2.07
N ASP A 324 27.21 -14.32 2.11
CA ASP A 324 28.28 -15.28 1.86
C ASP A 324 28.42 -15.57 0.36
N GLU A 325 29.36 -16.46 0.01
CA GLU A 325 29.67 -16.84 -1.37
C GLU A 325 28.50 -17.52 -2.09
N GLU A 326 27.60 -18.16 -1.34
CA GLU A 326 26.37 -18.77 -1.86
C GLU A 326 25.25 -17.73 -2.06
N GLY A 327 25.48 -16.47 -1.69
CA GLY A 327 24.49 -15.39 -1.77
C GLY A 327 23.50 -15.36 -0.60
N ASN A 328 23.69 -16.17 0.44
CA ASN A 328 22.85 -16.15 1.63
C ASN A 328 23.04 -14.82 2.38
N THR A 329 21.95 -14.16 2.75
CA THR A 329 22.03 -12.89 3.49
C THR A 329 22.12 -13.13 5.00
N TYR A 330 23.12 -12.54 5.65
CA TYR A 330 23.37 -12.63 7.11
C TYR A 330 22.89 -11.39 7.84
N MET A 331 23.00 -10.23 7.19
CA MET A 331 22.69 -8.94 7.79
C MET A 331 22.21 -7.95 6.74
N LEU A 332 21.24 -7.13 7.13
CA LEU A 332 20.90 -5.90 6.41
C LEU A 332 21.25 -4.71 7.29
N VAL A 333 21.77 -3.64 6.70
CA VAL A 333 21.99 -2.36 7.38
C VAL A 333 21.38 -1.25 6.55
N TYR A 334 20.37 -0.59 7.11
CA TYR A 334 19.79 0.62 6.53
C TYR A 334 20.44 1.84 7.16
N PHE A 335 20.76 2.85 6.37
CA PHE A 335 21.37 4.09 6.86
C PHE A 335 20.99 5.28 5.97
N ASP A 336 20.96 6.47 6.54
CA ASP A 336 20.68 7.69 5.79
C ASP A 336 21.97 8.24 5.20
N LEU A 337 21.87 8.80 4.00
CA LEU A 337 22.96 9.51 3.32
C LEU A 337 22.77 11.02 3.46
N LYS A 338 23.77 11.70 4.03
CA LYS A 338 23.88 13.16 3.99
C LYS A 338 25.11 13.56 3.20
N HIS A 339 24.89 14.27 2.11
CA HIS A 339 25.97 14.97 1.44
C HIS A 339 26.44 16.12 2.34
N PHE A 340 27.75 16.37 2.39
CA PHE A 340 28.22 17.67 2.81
C PHE A 340 27.73 18.69 1.78
N LEU A 341 26.92 19.65 2.21
CA LEU A 341 26.82 20.92 1.50
C LEU A 341 28.20 21.57 1.69
N ALA A 342 29.08 21.37 0.72
CA ALA A 342 30.34 22.11 0.63
C ALA A 342 30.05 23.56 0.21
#